data_AF-S4GVS7-F1
#
_entry.id   AF-S4GVS7-F1
#
_cell.length_a   1.000
_cell.length_b   1.000
_cell.length_c   1.000
_cell.angle_alpha   90.00
_cell.angle_beta   90.00
_cell.angle_gamma   90.00
#
_symmetry.space_group_name_H-M   'P 1'
#
loop_
_entity.id
_entity.type
_entity.pdbx_description
1 polymer ?
#
loop_
_entity_poly.entity_id
_entity_poly.type
_entity_poly.pdbx_seq_one_letter_code
_entity_poly.pdbx_strand_id
1 'polypeptide(L)'
;ERFANGVSVGAPPDFYNQQGQDWGQPPFDPNYLDETGYIAYRDMVHNVFLHAGAVRIDHVLGLFRLWWIPRGQGAKNGAYVYYNVDAMLAVLSIEATRAGGLVIGEDLGTVPAYVSKVLASHGILGTVVEWFTHNDEAEKAAKKAGKKEIIFANPSTYREYALASVTTHDMPPTAGYLAFEHVKIREELHLLTDSVESFQKAASAERDAMMKMLLDGGWISKEAAEHVEDHVQEIVEAMHAIMRTSPSLLLQVALVDAVGEKRSQNQPGTSTEYPNWRIPLADKDGNVVHTGDVFKSQRVLNMAAIMRGEKIS
;
A
#
# COMPACT_ATOMS: atom_id res chain seq x y z
N GLU A 1 -11.51 29.56 10.15
CA GLU A 1 -10.10 29.39 9.74
C GLU A 1 -10.03 28.21 8.77
N ARG A 2 -8.95 28.06 7.97
CA ARG A 2 -8.89 26.97 6.97
C ARG A 2 -8.77 25.57 7.57
N PHE A 3 -8.11 25.46 8.73
CA PHE A 3 -7.84 24.21 9.41
C PHE A 3 -8.46 24.23 10.80
N ALA A 4 -8.86 23.05 11.31
CA ALA A 4 -9.37 22.91 12.66
C ALA A 4 -8.21 22.87 13.67
N ASN A 5 -8.31 23.70 14.71
CA ASN A 5 -7.30 23.77 15.77
C ASN A 5 -7.57 22.76 16.89
N GLY A 6 -6.50 22.32 17.57
CA GLY A 6 -6.60 21.47 18.76
C GLY A 6 -6.90 20.00 18.48
N VAL A 7 -6.90 19.61 17.20
CA VAL A 7 -7.10 18.24 16.74
C VAL A 7 -6.01 17.88 15.72
N SER A 8 -5.69 16.60 15.62
CA SER A 8 -4.85 16.03 14.57
C SER A 8 -5.58 14.93 13.81
N VAL A 9 -5.18 14.70 12.57
CA VAL A 9 -5.62 13.54 11.78
C VAL A 9 -4.83 12.31 12.20
N GLY A 10 -5.49 11.17 12.20
CA GLY A 10 -4.84 9.88 12.41
C GLY A 10 -5.66 8.72 11.89
N ALA A 11 -5.45 7.55 12.49
CA ALA A 11 -6.22 6.34 12.25
C ALA A 11 -6.57 5.66 13.58
N PRO A 12 -7.77 5.03 13.69
CA PRO A 12 -8.08 4.20 14.84
C PRO A 12 -7.17 2.96 14.87
N PRO A 13 -7.07 2.26 16.01
CA PRO A 13 -6.39 0.97 16.06
C PRO A 13 -6.92 -0.03 15.03
N ASP A 14 -6.01 -0.73 14.36
CA ASP A 14 -6.33 -1.81 13.41
C ASP A 14 -5.42 -3.03 13.60
N PHE A 15 -5.54 -4.00 12.69
CA PHE A 15 -4.78 -5.26 12.74
C PHE A 15 -3.26 -5.04 12.63
N TYR A 16 -2.82 -4.08 11.82
CA TYR A 16 -1.41 -3.83 11.53
C TYR A 16 -0.78 -2.83 12.48
N ASN A 17 -1.58 -1.89 13.01
CA ASN A 17 -1.18 -0.90 13.99
C ASN A 17 -2.17 -0.88 15.17
N GLN A 18 -1.88 -1.75 16.15
CA GLN A 18 -2.76 -1.99 17.28
C GLN A 18 -2.87 -0.82 18.27
N GLN A 19 -2.01 0.20 18.14
CA GLN A 19 -2.07 1.41 18.95
C GLN A 19 -2.89 2.53 18.28
N GLY A 20 -3.25 2.37 17.01
CA GLY A 20 -3.72 3.46 16.16
C GLY A 20 -2.56 4.39 15.77
N GLN A 21 -2.88 5.43 15.01
CA GLN A 21 -1.88 6.37 14.52
C GLN A 21 -2.32 7.80 14.76
N ASP A 22 -1.39 8.66 15.18
CA ASP A 22 -1.56 10.11 15.20
C ASP A 22 -0.55 10.69 14.20
N TRP A 23 -1.04 11.24 13.10
CA TRP A 23 -0.19 11.77 12.03
C TRP A 23 0.19 13.23 12.25
N GLY A 24 -0.36 13.88 13.31
CA GLY A 24 -0.01 15.25 13.68
C GLY A 24 -0.48 16.34 12.71
N GLN A 25 -1.20 15.98 11.65
CA GLN A 25 -1.68 16.90 10.62
C GLN A 25 -2.95 17.62 11.12
N PRO A 26 -3.05 18.95 10.99
CA PRO A 26 -4.33 19.63 11.25
C PRO A 26 -5.29 19.37 10.07
N PRO A 27 -6.52 18.87 10.31
CA PRO A 27 -7.50 18.65 9.25
C PRO A 27 -8.07 19.96 8.72
N PHE A 28 -8.58 19.95 7.48
CA PHE A 28 -9.43 21.04 7.00
C PHE A 28 -10.65 21.19 7.91
N ASP A 29 -11.09 22.43 8.15
CA ASP A 29 -12.39 22.67 8.77
C ASP A 29 -13.48 22.44 7.71
N PRO A 30 -14.37 21.43 7.87
CA PRO A 30 -15.41 21.16 6.88
C PRO A 30 -16.37 22.34 6.70
N ASN A 31 -16.64 23.13 7.74
CA ASN A 31 -17.49 24.32 7.62
C ASN A 31 -16.84 25.39 6.75
N TYR A 32 -15.53 25.61 6.92
CA TYR A 32 -14.78 26.52 6.07
C TYR A 32 -14.79 26.09 4.61
N LEU A 33 -14.64 24.79 4.33
CA LEU A 33 -14.72 24.28 2.95
C LEU A 33 -16.08 24.60 2.32
N ASP A 34 -17.18 24.36 3.03
CA ASP A 34 -18.53 24.68 2.57
C ASP A 34 -18.74 26.19 2.36
N GLU A 35 -18.39 27.02 3.35
CA GLU A 35 -18.56 28.48 3.33
C GLU A 35 -17.75 29.17 2.22
N THR A 36 -16.60 28.61 1.85
CA THR A 36 -15.69 29.21 0.86
C THR A 36 -15.77 28.58 -0.53
N GLY A 37 -16.71 27.65 -0.74
CA GLY A 37 -16.83 26.95 -2.02
C GLY A 37 -15.58 26.15 -2.36
N TYR A 38 -14.93 25.54 -1.36
CA TYR A 38 -13.80 24.60 -1.50
C TYR A 38 -12.53 25.20 -2.13
N ILE A 39 -12.39 26.53 -2.17
CA ILE A 39 -11.26 27.22 -2.83
C ILE A 39 -9.89 26.67 -2.41
N ALA A 40 -9.73 26.46 -1.10
CA ALA A 40 -8.55 25.85 -0.49
C ALA A 40 -8.18 24.50 -1.11
N TYR A 41 -9.13 23.58 -1.16
CA TYR A 41 -8.94 22.23 -1.66
C TYR A 41 -8.75 22.23 -3.18
N ARG A 42 -9.55 23.02 -3.90
CA ARG A 42 -9.41 23.21 -5.35
C ARG A 42 -8.01 23.69 -5.73
N ASP A 43 -7.52 24.75 -5.08
CA ASP A 43 -6.20 25.31 -5.42
C ASP A 43 -5.07 24.32 -5.11
N MET A 44 -5.22 23.49 -4.07
CA MET A 44 -4.29 22.41 -3.78
C MET A 44 -4.27 21.37 -4.92
N VAL A 45 -5.43 20.83 -5.29
CA VAL A 45 -5.53 19.82 -6.35
C VAL A 45 -5.05 20.38 -7.69
N HIS A 46 -5.48 21.58 -8.04
CA HIS A 46 -5.07 22.28 -9.26
C HIS A 46 -3.55 22.38 -9.39
N ASN A 47 -2.88 22.82 -8.32
CA ASN A 47 -1.43 23.00 -8.32
C ASN A 47 -0.66 21.70 -8.50
N VAL A 48 -1.16 20.57 -7.98
CA VAL A 48 -0.52 19.26 -8.20
C VAL A 48 -0.57 18.87 -9.68
N PHE A 49 -1.71 19.10 -10.34
CA PHE A 49 -1.90 18.77 -11.76
C PHE A 49 -1.15 19.70 -12.74
N LEU A 50 -0.57 20.82 -12.29
CA LEU A 50 0.25 21.68 -13.16
C LEU A 50 1.45 20.93 -13.76
N HIS A 51 1.94 19.89 -13.08
CA HIS A 51 3.17 19.17 -13.44
C HIS A 51 3.03 17.64 -13.40
N ALA A 52 1.82 17.12 -13.23
CA ALA A 52 1.57 15.68 -13.10
C ALA A 52 0.43 15.22 -14.01
N GLY A 53 0.64 14.15 -14.76
CA GLY A 53 -0.43 13.46 -15.52
C GLY A 53 -1.27 12.51 -14.65
N ALA A 54 -0.84 12.27 -13.42
CA ALA A 54 -1.49 11.36 -12.48
C ALA A 54 -1.27 11.84 -11.05
N VAL A 55 -2.28 11.69 -10.19
CA VAL A 55 -2.17 11.98 -8.77
C VAL A 55 -2.68 10.80 -7.95
N ARG A 56 -1.85 10.34 -7.02
CA ARG A 56 -2.27 9.42 -5.97
C ARG A 56 -2.74 10.22 -4.75
N ILE A 57 -4.01 10.12 -4.41
CA ILE A 57 -4.59 10.67 -3.18
C ILE A 57 -4.35 9.66 -2.07
N ASP A 58 -3.42 9.99 -1.19
CA ASP A 58 -3.18 9.24 0.03
C ASP A 58 -4.40 9.30 0.94
N HIS A 59 -4.76 8.18 1.56
CA HIS A 59 -5.94 8.03 2.40
C HIS A 59 -7.19 8.65 1.77
N VAL A 60 -7.64 8.11 0.62
CA VAL A 60 -8.78 8.68 -0.14
C VAL A 60 -10.07 8.73 0.67
N LEU A 61 -10.16 7.93 1.73
CA LEU A 61 -11.23 7.97 2.72
C LEU A 61 -11.37 9.36 3.37
N GLY A 62 -10.32 10.17 3.40
CA GLY A 62 -10.34 11.55 3.87
C GLY A 62 -11.28 12.47 3.08
N LEU A 63 -11.68 12.09 1.87
CA LEU A 63 -12.74 12.78 1.12
C LEU A 63 -14.14 12.52 1.69
N PHE A 64 -14.29 11.43 2.46
CA PHE A 64 -15.55 11.01 3.10
C PHE A 64 -15.55 11.39 4.58
N ARG A 65 -14.49 11.02 5.30
CA ARG A 65 -14.33 11.22 6.74
C ARG A 65 -12.87 11.10 7.15
N LEU A 66 -12.47 11.82 8.19
CA LEU A 66 -11.17 11.66 8.83
C LEU A 66 -11.33 11.32 10.31
N TRP A 67 -10.43 10.50 10.83
CA TRP A 67 -10.34 10.24 12.26
C TRP A 67 -9.61 11.40 12.94
N TRP A 68 -10.35 12.22 13.67
CA TRP A 68 -9.82 13.38 14.38
C TRP A 68 -9.51 13.01 15.81
N ILE A 69 -8.29 13.30 16.25
CA ILE A 69 -7.78 13.02 17.58
C ILE A 69 -7.65 14.36 18.31
N PRO A 70 -8.36 14.58 19.43
CA PRO A 70 -8.13 15.76 20.24
C PRO A 70 -6.72 15.75 20.81
N ARG A 71 -6.06 16.91 20.79
CA ARG A 71 -4.66 17.03 21.20
C ARG A 71 -4.42 16.43 22.58
N GLY A 72 -3.44 15.54 22.68
CA GLY A 72 -3.04 14.89 23.93
C GLY A 72 -3.94 13.74 24.38
N GLN A 73 -4.97 13.34 23.61
CA GLN A 73 -5.84 12.22 23.97
C GLN A 73 -5.35 10.87 23.39
N GLY A 74 -4.43 10.88 22.43
CA GLY A 74 -3.90 9.66 21.78
C GLY A 74 -4.87 9.03 20.78
N ALA A 75 -4.34 8.24 19.85
CA ALA A 75 -5.06 7.77 18.66
C ALA A 75 -6.34 6.96 18.94
N LYS A 76 -6.41 6.29 20.07
CA LYS A 76 -7.59 5.50 20.50
C LYS A 76 -8.82 6.37 20.81
N ASN A 77 -8.61 7.64 21.12
CA ASN A 77 -9.65 8.54 21.64
C ASN A 77 -10.10 9.57 20.60
N GLY A 78 -9.96 9.25 19.31
CA GLY A 78 -10.48 10.06 18.22
C GLY A 78 -11.94 9.79 17.88
N ALA A 79 -12.44 10.49 16.87
CA ALA A 79 -13.76 10.28 16.28
C ALA A 79 -13.75 10.59 14.78
N TYR A 80 -14.63 9.95 14.02
CA TYR A 80 -14.81 10.30 12.61
C TYR A 80 -15.56 11.61 12.44
N VAL A 81 -14.94 12.57 11.76
CA VAL A 81 -15.58 13.79 11.25
C VAL A 81 -15.80 13.64 9.76
N TYR A 82 -17.04 13.87 9.32
CA TYR A 82 -17.47 13.67 7.94
C TYR A 82 -17.27 14.94 7.11
N TYR A 83 -16.92 14.73 5.84
CA TYR A 83 -16.84 15.75 4.81
C TYR A 83 -17.98 15.57 3.80
N ASN A 84 -18.30 16.63 3.08
CA ASN A 84 -19.22 16.55 1.94
C ASN A 84 -18.49 15.86 0.77
N VAL A 85 -18.62 14.54 0.72
CA VAL A 85 -17.94 13.70 -0.27
C VAL A 85 -18.29 14.10 -1.70
N ASP A 86 -19.53 14.49 -1.97
CA ASP A 86 -19.96 14.86 -3.32
C ASP A 86 -19.19 16.11 -3.81
N ALA A 87 -19.03 17.11 -2.95
CA ALA A 87 -18.25 18.31 -3.26
C ALA A 87 -16.75 18.00 -3.40
N MET A 88 -16.19 17.20 -2.48
CA MET A 88 -14.78 16.80 -2.51
C MET A 88 -14.43 16.00 -3.78
N LEU A 89 -15.27 15.04 -4.15
CA LEU A 89 -15.10 14.27 -5.38
C LEU A 89 -15.32 15.12 -6.62
N ALA A 90 -16.33 16.01 -6.63
CA ALA A 90 -16.58 16.90 -7.75
C ALA A 90 -15.37 17.81 -8.03
N VAL A 91 -14.80 18.45 -7.00
CA VAL A 91 -13.59 19.29 -7.16
C VAL A 91 -12.42 18.46 -7.70
N LEU A 92 -12.18 17.27 -7.14
CA LEU A 92 -11.10 16.38 -7.58
C LEU A 92 -11.26 15.97 -9.05
N SER A 93 -12.44 15.47 -9.42
CA SER A 93 -12.73 15.02 -10.78
C SER A 93 -12.68 16.18 -11.79
N ILE A 94 -13.14 17.38 -11.43
CA ILE A 94 -13.08 18.57 -12.31
C ILE A 94 -11.63 18.98 -12.57
N GLU A 95 -10.82 19.10 -11.53
CA GLU A 95 -9.41 19.51 -11.69
C GLU A 95 -8.59 18.44 -12.43
N ALA A 96 -8.81 17.16 -12.15
CA ALA A 96 -8.20 16.07 -12.91
C ALA A 96 -8.60 16.11 -14.39
N THR A 97 -9.90 16.28 -14.67
CA THR A 97 -10.42 16.36 -16.05
C THR A 97 -9.84 17.57 -16.80
N ARG A 98 -9.73 18.73 -16.16
CA ARG A 98 -9.11 19.94 -16.75
C ARG A 98 -7.67 19.70 -17.19
N ALA A 99 -6.93 18.89 -16.44
CA ALA A 99 -5.56 18.53 -16.75
C ALA A 99 -5.43 17.32 -17.70
N GLY A 100 -6.54 16.64 -18.04
CA GLY A 100 -6.49 15.33 -18.68
C GLY A 100 -5.76 14.29 -17.84
N GLY A 101 -5.75 14.48 -16.51
CA GLY A 101 -5.01 13.66 -15.55
C GLY A 101 -5.85 12.54 -14.96
N LEU A 102 -5.18 11.51 -14.45
CA LEU A 102 -5.80 10.40 -13.75
C LEU A 102 -5.67 10.54 -12.23
N VAL A 103 -6.60 9.94 -11.49
CA VAL A 103 -6.60 9.92 -10.03
C VAL A 103 -6.56 8.48 -9.55
N ILE A 104 -5.65 8.20 -8.61
CA ILE A 104 -5.60 6.95 -7.85
C ILE A 104 -5.90 7.28 -6.39
N GLY A 105 -6.99 6.79 -5.84
CA GLY A 105 -7.28 6.85 -4.42
C GLY A 105 -6.68 5.65 -3.70
N GLU A 106 -5.80 5.89 -2.73
CA GLU A 106 -5.38 4.84 -1.81
C GLU A 106 -6.56 4.50 -0.88
N ASP A 107 -7.10 3.30 -1.07
CA ASP A 107 -8.25 2.75 -0.36
C ASP A 107 -7.91 1.43 0.32
N LEU A 108 -6.86 1.44 1.15
CA LEU A 108 -6.42 0.33 1.99
C LEU A 108 -6.94 0.49 3.43
N GLY A 109 -6.83 -0.59 4.21
CA GLY A 109 -7.26 -0.63 5.61
C GLY A 109 -8.77 -0.83 5.77
N THR A 110 -9.39 -0.12 6.71
CA THR A 110 -10.81 -0.30 7.04
C THR A 110 -11.71 0.50 6.10
N VAL A 111 -11.91 -0.02 4.89
CA VAL A 111 -12.68 0.64 3.84
C VAL A 111 -14.12 0.12 3.76
N PRO A 112 -15.14 0.98 3.92
CA PRO A 112 -16.52 0.58 3.69
C PRO A 112 -16.74 0.10 2.25
N ALA A 113 -17.49 -0.99 2.07
CA ALA A 113 -17.68 -1.65 0.76
C ALA A 113 -18.29 -0.76 -0.35
N TYR A 114 -18.94 0.36 0.02
CA TYR A 114 -19.49 1.29 -0.96
C TYR A 114 -18.43 2.25 -1.55
N VAL A 115 -17.31 2.48 -0.85
CA VAL A 115 -16.29 3.48 -1.25
C VAL A 115 -15.71 3.14 -2.61
N SER A 116 -15.32 1.88 -2.84
CA SER A 116 -14.77 1.44 -4.12
C SER A 116 -15.73 1.67 -5.29
N LYS A 117 -17.05 1.49 -5.07
CA LYS A 117 -18.07 1.76 -6.09
C LYS A 117 -18.20 3.24 -6.40
N VAL A 118 -18.15 4.10 -5.37
CA VAL A 118 -18.20 5.56 -5.52
C VAL A 118 -16.95 6.07 -6.25
N LEU A 119 -15.76 5.62 -5.86
CA LEU A 119 -14.52 6.00 -6.56
C LEU A 119 -14.59 5.61 -8.04
N ALA A 120 -14.98 4.37 -8.33
CA ALA A 120 -15.11 3.88 -9.70
C ALA A 120 -16.13 4.69 -10.52
N SER A 121 -17.28 5.08 -9.94
CA SER A 121 -18.27 5.89 -10.67
C SER A 121 -17.79 7.31 -11.01
N HIS A 122 -16.75 7.79 -10.32
CA HIS A 122 -16.07 9.07 -10.60
C HIS A 122 -14.80 8.91 -11.44
N GLY A 123 -14.51 7.71 -11.95
CA GLY A 123 -13.29 7.43 -12.72
C GLY A 123 -12.01 7.45 -11.88
N ILE A 124 -12.13 7.33 -10.55
CA ILE A 124 -10.99 7.28 -9.62
C ILE A 124 -10.59 5.82 -9.44
N LEU A 125 -9.34 5.51 -9.75
CA LEU A 125 -8.76 4.18 -9.56
C LEU A 125 -8.55 3.92 -8.06
N GLY A 126 -8.79 2.71 -7.58
CA GLY A 126 -8.33 2.31 -6.25
C GLY A 126 -6.90 1.76 -6.26
N THR A 127 -6.46 1.18 -5.14
CA THR A 127 -5.18 0.49 -5.00
C THR A 127 -5.33 -0.98 -4.63
N VAL A 128 -4.58 -1.87 -5.27
CA VAL A 128 -4.48 -3.28 -4.91
C VAL A 128 -3.03 -3.56 -4.52
N VAL A 129 -2.83 -4.16 -3.34
CA VAL A 129 -1.53 -4.58 -2.85
C VAL A 129 -1.59 -6.08 -2.65
N GLU A 130 -0.72 -6.82 -3.34
CA GLU A 130 -0.79 -8.29 -3.43
C GLU A 130 -0.79 -8.94 -2.04
N TRP A 131 0.11 -8.49 -1.15
CA TRP A 131 0.18 -8.95 0.25
C TRP A 131 -1.07 -8.67 1.10
N PHE A 132 -1.96 -7.78 0.66
CA PHE A 132 -3.21 -7.47 1.37
C PHE A 132 -4.45 -8.04 0.69
N THR A 133 -4.31 -8.67 -0.47
CA THR A 133 -5.46 -9.07 -1.29
C THR A 133 -5.78 -10.54 -1.12
N HIS A 134 -6.71 -10.83 -0.21
CA HIS A 134 -7.14 -12.18 0.13
C HIS A 134 -8.39 -12.60 -0.65
N ASN A 135 -8.59 -13.90 -0.80
CA ASN A 135 -9.83 -14.51 -1.25
C ASN A 135 -10.74 -14.78 -0.05
N ASP A 136 -11.44 -13.74 0.40
CA ASP A 136 -12.36 -13.78 1.55
C ASP A 136 -13.37 -14.94 1.49
N GLU A 137 -13.87 -15.27 0.30
CA GLU A 137 -14.85 -16.34 0.14
C GLU A 137 -14.22 -17.72 0.36
N ALA A 138 -13.03 -17.94 -0.21
CA ALA A 138 -12.28 -19.16 0.00
C ALA A 138 -11.84 -19.32 1.46
N GLU A 139 -11.37 -18.26 2.11
CA GLU A 139 -11.00 -18.31 3.54
C GLU A 139 -12.21 -18.58 4.43
N LYS A 140 -13.37 -17.96 4.14
CA LYS A 140 -14.63 -18.26 4.84
C LYS A 140 -15.06 -19.71 4.64
N ALA A 141 -14.88 -20.27 3.44
CA ALA A 141 -15.18 -21.67 3.15
C ALA A 141 -14.23 -22.62 3.90
N ALA A 142 -12.92 -22.34 3.90
CA ALA A 142 -11.91 -23.09 4.66
C ALA A 142 -12.23 -23.07 6.16
N LYS A 143 -12.60 -21.90 6.71
CA LYS A 143 -13.03 -21.75 8.10
C LYS A 143 -14.26 -22.60 8.44
N LYS A 144 -15.27 -22.64 7.57
CA LYS A 144 -16.44 -23.52 7.74
C LYS A 144 -16.07 -25.00 7.71
N ALA A 145 -15.02 -25.38 6.99
CA ALA A 145 -14.46 -26.72 6.97
C ALA A 145 -13.49 -27.02 8.14
N GLY A 146 -13.37 -26.12 9.13
CA GLY A 146 -12.50 -26.30 10.29
C GLY A 146 -11.01 -26.02 10.02
N LYS A 147 -10.69 -25.41 8.88
CA LYS A 147 -9.32 -25.03 8.52
C LYS A 147 -9.11 -23.53 8.71
N LYS A 148 -7.94 -23.14 9.23
CA LYS A 148 -7.50 -21.74 9.28
C LYS A 148 -6.36 -21.59 8.29
N GLU A 149 -6.67 -21.10 7.10
CA GLU A 149 -5.72 -20.95 5.99
C GLU A 149 -5.77 -19.50 5.49
N ILE A 150 -4.60 -18.97 5.14
CA ILE A 150 -4.48 -17.71 4.39
C ILE A 150 -4.59 -18.08 2.92
N ILE A 151 -5.46 -17.41 2.18
CA ILE A 151 -5.67 -17.68 0.75
C ILE A 151 -5.63 -16.34 0.03
N PHE A 152 -4.55 -16.06 -0.67
CA PHE A 152 -4.44 -14.88 -1.52
C PHE A 152 -5.39 -14.96 -2.72
N ALA A 153 -5.92 -13.81 -3.12
CA ALA A 153 -6.66 -13.70 -4.37
C ALA A 153 -5.69 -13.80 -5.55
N ASN A 154 -6.06 -14.59 -6.56
CA ASN A 154 -5.28 -14.64 -7.79
C ASN A 154 -5.28 -13.26 -8.45
N PRO A 155 -4.14 -12.72 -8.91
CA PRO A 155 -4.11 -11.41 -9.57
C PRO A 155 -5.10 -11.26 -10.73
N SER A 156 -5.44 -12.35 -11.44
CA SER A 156 -6.45 -12.36 -12.49
C SER A 156 -7.87 -12.01 -12.02
N THR A 157 -8.13 -12.03 -10.71
CA THR A 157 -9.42 -11.65 -10.12
C THR A 157 -9.39 -10.26 -9.47
N TYR A 158 -8.28 -9.52 -9.57
CA TYR A 158 -8.22 -8.15 -9.07
C TYR A 158 -9.19 -7.25 -9.84
N ARG A 159 -9.52 -6.10 -9.24
CA ARG A 159 -10.43 -5.12 -9.84
C ARG A 159 -9.78 -4.37 -11.00
N GLU A 160 -10.56 -4.11 -12.05
CA GLU A 160 -10.11 -3.38 -13.24
C GLU A 160 -9.73 -1.92 -12.94
N TYR A 161 -10.58 -1.16 -12.24
CA TYR A 161 -10.32 0.24 -11.89
C TYR A 161 -9.36 0.37 -10.69
N ALA A 162 -8.11 -0.02 -10.87
CA ALA A 162 -7.08 0.07 -9.84
C ALA A 162 -5.64 0.19 -10.35
N LEU A 163 -4.77 0.64 -9.45
CA LEU A 163 -3.33 0.44 -9.47
C LEU A 163 -2.98 -0.81 -8.66
N ALA A 164 -2.54 -1.87 -9.32
CA ALA A 164 -2.03 -3.08 -8.65
C ALA A 164 -0.52 -2.98 -8.41
N SER A 165 -0.07 -3.48 -7.26
CA SER A 165 1.31 -3.44 -6.79
C SER A 165 1.61 -4.64 -5.88
N VAL A 166 2.88 -5.04 -5.78
CA VAL A 166 3.28 -6.13 -4.86
C VAL A 166 3.33 -5.57 -3.45
N THR A 167 4.01 -4.43 -3.31
CA THR A 167 4.35 -3.78 -2.04
C THR A 167 4.12 -2.27 -2.11
N THR A 168 4.19 -1.60 -0.96
CA THR A 168 4.13 -0.14 -0.84
C THR A 168 5.39 0.37 -0.13
N HIS A 169 5.50 1.69 0.02
CA HIS A 169 6.61 2.29 0.77
C HIS A 169 6.49 2.11 2.30
N ASP A 170 5.32 1.72 2.80
CA ASP A 170 5.01 1.47 4.22
C ASP A 170 5.27 0.02 4.65
N MET A 171 5.67 -0.83 3.70
CA MET A 171 6.07 -2.21 3.93
C MET A 171 7.56 -2.34 3.64
N PRO A 172 8.24 -3.37 4.21
CA PRO A 172 9.51 -3.78 3.64
C PRO A 172 9.34 -4.07 2.14
N PRO A 173 10.36 -3.78 1.32
CA PRO A 173 10.42 -4.30 -0.04
C PRO A 173 10.22 -5.82 -0.04
N THR A 174 9.78 -6.38 -1.15
CA THR A 174 9.37 -7.80 -1.23
C THR A 174 10.50 -8.75 -0.81
N ALA A 175 11.75 -8.45 -1.17
CA ALA A 175 12.92 -9.22 -0.72
C ALA A 175 13.11 -9.18 0.81
N GLY A 176 12.85 -8.03 1.44
CA GLY A 176 12.84 -7.89 2.90
C GLY A 176 11.65 -8.58 3.55
N TYR A 177 10.48 -8.52 2.91
CA TYR A 177 9.26 -9.16 3.41
C TYR A 177 9.41 -10.68 3.47
N LEU A 178 9.94 -11.29 2.40
CA LEU A 178 10.26 -12.72 2.33
C LEU A 178 11.29 -13.17 3.38
N ALA A 179 12.17 -12.25 3.79
CA ALA A 179 13.17 -12.43 4.84
C ALA A 179 12.69 -12.02 6.25
N PHE A 180 11.39 -11.80 6.43
CA PHE A 180 10.77 -11.41 7.70
C PHE A 180 11.27 -10.09 8.31
N GLU A 181 11.73 -9.14 7.49
CA GLU A 181 12.14 -7.81 7.97
C GLU A 181 11.01 -7.11 8.75
N HIS A 182 9.75 -7.31 8.33
CA HIS A 182 8.58 -6.76 9.02
C HIS A 182 8.39 -7.31 10.46
N VAL A 183 8.87 -8.52 10.75
CA VAL A 183 8.89 -9.12 12.09
C VAL A 183 10.04 -8.51 12.88
N LYS A 184 11.25 -8.56 12.32
CA LYS A 184 12.48 -8.10 12.95
C LYS A 184 12.38 -6.63 13.39
N ILE A 185 11.99 -5.74 12.50
CA ILE A 185 11.89 -4.30 12.80
C ILE A 185 10.86 -4.02 13.89
N ARG A 186 9.73 -4.73 13.91
CA ARG A 186 8.68 -4.54 14.92
C ARG A 186 9.09 -5.08 16.27
N GLU A 187 9.85 -6.18 16.31
CA GLU A 187 10.45 -6.70 17.53
C GLU A 187 11.48 -5.71 18.10
N GLU A 188 12.43 -5.26 17.27
CA GLU A 188 13.50 -4.33 17.66
C GLU A 188 12.95 -2.99 18.19
N LEU A 189 11.84 -2.52 17.61
CA LEU A 189 11.19 -1.27 18.01
C LEU A 189 10.08 -1.44 19.06
N HIS A 190 9.89 -2.66 19.59
CA HIS A 190 8.87 -2.99 20.59
C HIS A 190 7.44 -2.58 20.19
N LEU A 191 7.09 -2.78 18.92
CA LEU A 191 5.79 -2.42 18.35
C LEU A 191 4.78 -3.59 18.39
N LEU A 192 5.23 -4.79 18.76
CA LEU A 192 4.38 -5.97 18.89
C LEU A 192 3.64 -5.97 20.23
N THR A 193 2.36 -6.26 20.18
CA THR A 193 1.49 -6.47 21.35
C THR A 193 1.39 -7.94 21.73
N ASP A 194 1.47 -8.84 20.75
CA ASP A 194 1.58 -10.28 20.92
C ASP A 194 3.05 -10.71 21.04
N SER A 195 3.28 -11.98 21.37
CA SER A 195 4.66 -12.51 21.39
C SER A 195 5.28 -12.53 19.99
N VAL A 196 6.60 -12.31 19.93
CA VAL A 196 7.40 -12.41 18.70
C VAL A 196 7.19 -13.77 18.02
N GLU A 197 7.14 -14.86 18.81
CA GLU A 197 6.89 -16.21 18.30
C GLU A 197 5.53 -16.32 17.58
N SER A 198 4.47 -15.76 18.17
CA SER A 198 3.14 -15.76 17.55
C SER A 198 3.11 -14.95 16.26
N PHE A 199 3.75 -13.78 16.27
CA PHE A 199 3.84 -12.91 15.10
C PHE A 199 4.68 -13.55 13.98
N GLN A 200 5.84 -14.13 14.31
CA GLN A 200 6.68 -14.87 13.38
C GLN A 200 5.95 -16.06 12.77
N LYS A 201 5.18 -16.81 13.57
CA LYS A 201 4.37 -17.93 13.06
C LYS A 201 3.31 -17.47 12.07
N ALA A 202 2.65 -16.34 12.34
CA ALA A 202 1.67 -15.77 11.42
C ALA A 202 2.33 -15.30 10.11
N ALA A 203 3.48 -14.60 10.22
CA ALA A 203 4.27 -14.18 9.06
C ALA A 203 4.75 -15.37 8.22
N SER A 204 5.23 -16.45 8.85
CA SER A 204 5.62 -17.67 8.13
C SER A 204 4.44 -18.29 7.38
N ALA A 205 3.27 -18.39 8.03
CA ALA A 205 2.07 -18.92 7.38
C ALA A 205 1.62 -18.06 6.19
N GLU A 206 1.77 -16.75 6.26
CA GLU A 206 1.48 -15.82 5.16
C GLU A 206 2.47 -16.00 3.99
N ARG A 207 3.78 -16.10 4.28
CA ARG A 207 4.80 -16.40 3.26
C ARG A 207 4.54 -17.74 2.58
N ASP A 208 4.21 -18.78 3.36
CA ASP A 208 3.92 -20.11 2.83
C ASP A 208 2.68 -20.11 1.93
N ALA A 209 1.64 -19.34 2.30
CA ALA A 209 0.45 -19.17 1.46
C ALA A 209 0.76 -18.45 0.13
N MET A 210 1.64 -17.45 0.16
CA MET A 210 2.09 -16.78 -1.06
C MET A 210 2.89 -17.74 -1.96
N MET A 211 3.83 -18.50 -1.39
CA MET A 211 4.61 -19.50 -2.15
C MET A 211 3.68 -20.56 -2.74
N LYS A 212 2.65 -20.97 -2.00
CA LYS A 212 1.63 -21.90 -2.49
C LYS A 212 0.88 -21.31 -3.69
N MET A 213 0.46 -20.06 -3.65
CA MET A 213 -0.24 -19.42 -4.77
C MET A 213 0.64 -19.39 -6.03
N LEU A 214 1.90 -19.01 -5.89
CA LEU A 214 2.86 -18.96 -7.00
C LEU A 214 3.16 -20.37 -7.54
N LEU A 215 3.36 -21.36 -6.66
CA LEU A 215 3.64 -22.75 -7.03
C LEU A 215 2.44 -23.41 -7.73
N ASP A 216 1.25 -23.32 -7.16
CA ASP A 216 0.02 -23.87 -7.75
C ASP A 216 -0.28 -23.21 -9.11
N GLY A 217 0.03 -21.92 -9.25
CA GLY A 217 -0.10 -21.18 -10.50
C GLY A 217 1.00 -21.45 -11.52
N GLY A 218 2.04 -22.23 -11.17
CA GLY A 218 3.16 -22.56 -12.05
C GLY A 218 4.14 -21.41 -12.30
N TRP A 219 4.18 -20.40 -11.42
CA TRP A 219 5.04 -19.22 -11.52
C TRP A 219 6.42 -19.40 -10.91
N ILE A 220 6.54 -20.34 -9.95
CA ILE A 220 7.82 -20.73 -9.34
C ILE A 220 7.94 -22.25 -9.32
N SER A 221 9.18 -22.73 -9.22
CA SER A 221 9.45 -24.16 -9.02
C SER A 221 9.16 -24.61 -7.59
N LYS A 222 9.03 -25.93 -7.40
CA LYS A 222 8.95 -26.52 -6.06
C LYS A 222 10.19 -26.21 -5.22
N GLU A 223 11.36 -26.20 -5.85
CA GLU A 223 12.64 -25.87 -5.22
C GLU A 223 12.63 -24.43 -4.68
N ALA A 224 12.19 -23.46 -5.50
CA ALA A 224 12.06 -22.07 -5.09
C ALA A 224 11.07 -21.89 -3.93
N ALA A 225 9.96 -22.64 -3.92
CA ALA A 225 8.98 -22.60 -2.83
C ALA A 225 9.51 -23.20 -1.51
N GLU A 226 10.36 -24.24 -1.57
CA GLU A 226 10.96 -24.89 -0.40
C GLU A 226 12.22 -24.15 0.12
N HIS A 227 12.92 -23.42 -0.76
CA HIS A 227 14.19 -22.72 -0.49
C HIS A 227 14.11 -21.22 -0.81
N VAL A 228 13.11 -20.53 -0.25
CA VAL A 228 12.80 -19.11 -0.54
C VAL A 228 14.03 -18.19 -0.47
N GLU A 229 14.92 -18.38 0.50
CA GLU A 229 16.09 -17.53 0.73
C GLU A 229 17.11 -17.58 -0.42
N ASP A 230 17.21 -18.73 -1.09
CA ASP A 230 18.12 -18.94 -2.22
C ASP A 230 17.51 -18.46 -3.55
N HIS A 231 16.18 -18.28 -3.59
CA HIS A 231 15.41 -17.95 -4.79
C HIS A 231 14.69 -16.59 -4.72
N VAL A 232 15.10 -15.68 -3.81
CA VAL A 232 14.41 -14.40 -3.58
C VAL A 232 14.17 -13.61 -4.88
N GLN A 233 15.16 -13.51 -5.76
CA GLN A 233 14.98 -12.77 -7.02
C GLN A 233 13.95 -13.43 -7.94
N GLU A 234 14.02 -14.75 -8.12
CA GLU A 234 13.06 -15.53 -8.92
C GLU A 234 11.64 -15.33 -8.41
N ILE A 235 11.46 -15.39 -7.09
CA ILE A 235 10.15 -15.23 -6.44
C ILE A 235 9.61 -13.82 -6.63
N VAL A 236 10.43 -12.78 -6.40
CA VAL A 236 10.02 -11.39 -6.61
C VAL A 236 9.62 -11.16 -8.08
N GLU A 237 10.44 -11.65 -9.01
CA GLU A 237 10.15 -11.60 -10.45
C GLU A 237 8.84 -12.35 -10.79
N ALA A 238 8.59 -13.50 -10.18
CA ALA A 238 7.36 -14.28 -10.36
C ALA A 238 6.12 -13.53 -9.85
N MET A 239 6.19 -12.84 -8.70
CA MET A 239 5.10 -12.01 -8.17
C MET A 239 4.73 -10.87 -9.14
N HIS A 240 5.72 -10.17 -9.69
CA HIS A 240 5.48 -9.16 -10.73
C HIS A 240 4.97 -9.78 -12.03
N ALA A 241 5.42 -10.99 -12.39
CA ALA A 241 4.98 -11.68 -13.60
C ALA A 241 3.51 -12.14 -13.53
N ILE A 242 3.08 -12.73 -12.41
CA ILE A 242 1.68 -13.13 -12.18
C ILE A 242 0.76 -11.92 -12.11
N MET A 243 1.22 -10.78 -11.58
CA MET A 243 0.41 -9.57 -11.50
C MET A 243 -0.05 -9.06 -12.86
N ARG A 244 0.68 -9.34 -13.95
CA ARG A 244 0.25 -8.99 -15.32
C ARG A 244 -0.99 -9.76 -15.78
N THR A 245 -1.38 -10.83 -15.10
CA THR A 245 -2.67 -11.50 -15.36
C THR A 245 -3.85 -10.68 -14.85
N SER A 246 -3.59 -9.65 -14.04
CA SER A 246 -4.60 -8.75 -13.52
C SER A 246 -5.27 -7.91 -14.60
N PRO A 247 -6.60 -7.69 -14.50
CA PRO A 247 -7.29 -6.72 -15.35
C PRO A 247 -7.08 -5.27 -14.88
N SER A 248 -6.30 -5.02 -13.81
CA SER A 248 -6.06 -3.67 -13.29
C SER A 248 -5.48 -2.75 -14.36
N LEU A 249 -6.05 -1.56 -14.51
CA LEU A 249 -5.65 -0.58 -15.53
C LEU A 249 -4.20 -0.10 -15.38
N LEU A 250 -3.68 -0.07 -14.16
CA LEU A 250 -2.29 0.28 -13.88
C LEU A 250 -1.61 -0.82 -13.07
N LEU A 251 -0.37 -1.14 -13.44
CA LEU A 251 0.51 -2.03 -12.70
C LEU A 251 1.76 -1.27 -12.26
N GLN A 252 2.20 -1.47 -11.01
CA GLN A 252 3.32 -0.76 -10.42
C GLN A 252 4.44 -1.72 -10.02
N VAL A 253 5.67 -1.38 -10.43
CA VAL A 253 6.89 -1.93 -9.85
C VAL A 253 7.47 -0.94 -8.85
N ALA A 254 7.68 -1.38 -7.62
CA ALA A 254 8.48 -0.62 -6.67
C ALA A 254 9.97 -0.76 -7.03
N LEU A 255 10.69 0.36 -7.21
CA LEU A 255 12.10 0.33 -7.62
C LEU A 255 12.98 -0.50 -6.66
N VAL A 256 12.63 -0.51 -5.37
CA VAL A 256 13.27 -1.32 -4.32
C VAL A 256 13.23 -2.82 -4.62
N ASP A 257 12.15 -3.33 -5.22
CA ASP A 257 12.06 -4.74 -5.64
C ASP A 257 12.99 -5.03 -6.82
N ALA A 258 13.07 -4.08 -7.75
CA ALA A 258 13.90 -4.20 -8.95
C ALA A 258 15.41 -4.18 -8.64
N VAL A 259 15.83 -3.60 -7.50
CA VAL A 259 17.22 -3.64 -7.01
C VAL A 259 17.44 -4.64 -5.87
N GLY A 260 16.36 -5.24 -5.34
CA GLY A 260 16.33 -6.17 -4.20
C GLY A 260 16.80 -5.58 -2.88
N GLU A 261 16.48 -4.30 -2.66
CA GLU A 261 16.57 -3.70 -1.34
C GLU A 261 15.77 -4.56 -0.33
N LYS A 262 16.24 -4.63 0.91
CA LYS A 262 15.57 -5.40 1.97
C LYS A 262 15.04 -4.50 3.08
N ARG A 263 15.58 -3.30 3.22
CA ARG A 263 15.28 -2.37 4.32
C ARG A 263 14.02 -1.58 4.03
N SER A 264 13.13 -1.48 5.02
CA SER A 264 11.91 -0.67 4.95
C SER A 264 12.23 0.81 4.78
N GLN A 265 11.53 1.53 3.89
CA GLN A 265 11.70 2.99 3.80
C GLN A 265 10.99 3.72 4.94
N ASN A 266 9.82 3.20 5.34
CA ASN A 266 9.02 3.71 6.42
C ASN A 266 8.53 2.53 7.29
N GLN A 267 8.52 2.73 8.61
CA GLN A 267 7.87 1.84 9.56
C GLN A 267 6.71 2.61 10.19
N PRO A 268 5.47 2.38 9.74
CA PRO A 268 4.29 3.05 10.29
C PRO A 268 4.21 2.91 11.82
N GLY A 269 3.74 3.98 12.46
CA GLY A 269 3.67 4.06 13.93
C GLY A 269 4.98 4.44 14.62
N THR A 270 6.00 4.86 13.87
CA THR A 270 7.27 5.35 14.42
C THR A 270 7.55 6.79 13.96
N SER A 271 8.35 7.50 14.74
CA SER A 271 8.82 8.86 14.47
C SER A 271 10.35 8.90 14.54
N THR A 272 10.92 8.93 15.74
CA THR A 272 12.38 8.98 15.96
C THR A 272 13.01 7.60 16.20
N GLU A 273 12.19 6.58 16.35
CA GLU A 273 12.60 5.20 16.64
C GLU A 273 13.20 4.51 15.41
N TYR A 274 12.78 4.88 14.20
CA TYR A 274 13.31 4.40 12.94
C TYR A 274 13.71 5.57 12.02
N PRO A 275 14.78 5.46 11.21
CA PRO A 275 15.16 6.50 10.24
C PRO A 275 14.22 6.52 9.02
N ASN A 276 12.91 6.69 9.26
CA ASN A 276 11.90 6.81 8.22
C ASN A 276 12.31 7.86 7.18
N TRP A 277 12.08 7.56 5.91
CA TRP A 277 12.34 8.44 4.76
C TRP A 277 13.81 8.80 4.54
N ARG A 278 14.74 8.06 5.17
CA ARG A 278 16.18 8.32 5.12
C ARG A 278 16.97 7.11 4.67
N ILE A 279 16.30 6.05 4.19
CA ILE A 279 16.99 4.87 3.66
C ILE A 279 17.37 5.14 2.19
N PRO A 280 18.67 5.23 1.87
CA PRO A 280 19.11 5.36 0.48
C PRO A 280 18.89 4.03 -0.24
N LEU A 281 18.51 4.10 -1.53
CA LEU A 281 18.33 2.93 -2.38
C LEU A 281 19.63 2.11 -2.42
N ALA A 282 19.55 0.84 -2.03
CA ALA A 282 20.66 -0.10 -2.12
C ALA A 282 20.27 -1.40 -2.84
N ASP A 283 21.27 -2.15 -3.27
CA ASP A 283 21.11 -3.47 -3.84
C ASP A 283 20.90 -4.55 -2.75
N LYS A 284 20.79 -5.81 -3.19
CA LYS A 284 20.61 -6.97 -2.31
C LYS A 284 21.71 -7.18 -1.26
N ASP A 285 22.89 -6.61 -1.50
CA ASP A 285 24.08 -6.72 -0.65
C ASP A 285 24.27 -5.46 0.21
N GLY A 286 23.36 -4.47 0.09
CA GLY A 286 23.38 -3.22 0.85
C GLY A 286 24.28 -2.13 0.25
N ASN A 287 24.76 -2.31 -0.98
CA ASN A 287 25.54 -1.26 -1.67
C ASN A 287 24.61 -0.21 -2.28
N VAL A 288 24.93 1.07 -2.12
CA VAL A 288 24.13 2.18 -2.66
C VAL A 288 24.05 2.08 -4.18
N VAL A 289 22.83 2.21 -4.72
CA VAL A 289 22.56 2.21 -6.15
C VAL A 289 22.36 3.65 -6.63
N HIS A 290 23.27 4.12 -7.49
CA HIS A 290 23.21 5.47 -8.04
C HIS A 290 22.19 5.60 -9.18
N THR A 291 21.58 6.76 -9.31
CA THR A 291 20.59 7.07 -10.36
C THR A 291 21.14 6.90 -11.78
N GLY A 292 22.44 7.13 -11.98
CA GLY A 292 23.11 6.93 -13.28
C GLY A 292 23.28 5.45 -13.67
N ASP A 293 23.15 4.52 -12.72
CA ASP A 293 23.44 3.10 -12.90
C ASP A 293 22.23 2.20 -12.68
N VAL A 294 21.23 2.65 -11.92
CA VAL A 294 20.04 1.87 -11.58
C VAL A 294 19.35 1.29 -12.83
N PHE A 295 19.19 2.09 -13.88
CA PHE A 295 18.51 1.67 -15.11
C PHE A 295 19.40 0.85 -16.06
N LYS A 296 20.67 0.63 -15.70
CA LYS A 296 21.59 -0.29 -16.39
C LYS A 296 21.68 -1.66 -15.70
N SER A 297 21.17 -1.77 -14.47
CA SER A 297 21.18 -3.01 -13.70
C SER A 297 20.39 -4.10 -14.41
N GLN A 298 20.99 -5.28 -14.56
CA GLN A 298 20.32 -6.42 -15.16
C GLN A 298 19.01 -6.77 -14.45
N ARG A 299 18.94 -6.62 -13.12
CA ARG A 299 17.72 -6.88 -12.34
C ARG A 299 16.59 -5.90 -12.69
N VAL A 300 16.92 -4.63 -12.88
CA VAL A 300 15.94 -3.61 -13.29
C VAL A 300 15.49 -3.84 -14.73
N LEU A 301 16.41 -4.22 -15.62
CA LEU A 301 16.09 -4.57 -17.01
C LEU A 301 15.21 -5.81 -17.10
N ASN A 302 15.50 -6.85 -16.31
CA ASN A 302 14.67 -8.06 -16.21
C ASN A 302 13.27 -7.73 -15.69
N MET A 303 13.17 -6.94 -14.63
CA MET A 303 11.88 -6.49 -14.09
C MET A 303 11.09 -5.69 -15.12
N ALA A 304 11.74 -4.80 -15.88
CA ALA A 304 11.09 -4.07 -16.95
C ALA A 304 10.63 -4.99 -18.10
N ALA A 305 11.42 -6.01 -18.45
CA ALA A 305 11.06 -7.03 -19.45
C ALA A 305 9.84 -7.85 -19.00
N ILE A 306 9.81 -8.26 -17.72
CA ILE A 306 8.63 -8.87 -17.11
C ILE A 306 7.44 -7.96 -17.33
N MET A 307 7.48 -6.71 -16.88
CA MET A 307 6.30 -5.83 -17.00
C MET A 307 5.84 -5.58 -18.45
N ARG A 308 6.71 -5.76 -19.45
CA ARG A 308 6.37 -5.61 -20.87
C ARG A 308 5.75 -6.84 -21.54
N GLY A 309 5.67 -7.99 -20.88
CA GLY A 309 5.21 -9.22 -21.55
C GLY A 309 6.33 -10.16 -21.98
N GLU A 310 7.59 -9.77 -21.81
CA GLU A 310 8.72 -10.46 -22.43
C GLU A 310 9.18 -11.67 -21.60
N LYS A 311 9.78 -12.67 -22.27
CA LYS A 311 10.50 -13.75 -21.58
C LYS A 311 11.88 -13.22 -21.20
N ILE A 312 12.25 -13.38 -19.93
CA ILE A 312 13.63 -13.14 -19.49
C ILE A 312 14.49 -14.30 -20.03
N SER A 313 15.66 -13.96 -20.59
CA SER A 313 16.67 -14.91 -21.06
C SER A 313 17.55 -15.40 -19.92
#